data_AF-A0A4Y9YYQ2-F1
#
_entry.id   AF-A0A4Y9YYQ2-F1
#
_cell.length_a   1.000
_cell.length_b   1.000
_cell.length_c   1.000
_cell.angle_alpha   90.00
_cell.angle_beta   90.00
_cell.angle_gamma   90.00
#
_symmetry.space_group_name_H-M   'P 1'
#
loop_
_entity.id
_entity.type
_entity.pdbx_description
1 polymer ?
#
loop_
_entity_poly.entity_id
_entity_poly.type
_entity_poly.pdbx_seq_one_letter_code
_entity_poly.pdbx_strand_id
1 'polypeptide(L)'
;MLDAAFLSSVQRDTSPPPKAFSTVQDAPDCDLCVSRPPGRPDPGRADPALDRREIRGQAGPRPLHCPAQGRCEQVPAPLVAPRCHWQPVCRHPRVECRLPERLRRQVFFSAPLRRSAEVIGSGEFNGDVLNALRGSPDVASVSEDGIVHITSTVTESNAPWGLSRLSQDGPVSGSATSLNYKYSYDSSAGSGVDIYVVDTGIFTSHSDFGGRATWGATFGGYANADGNGHGTHVSGTAAGTRFGVAKAAHLIAVKVLSDQGSGQVSDIVSGLNYVATQAKSSGRPSIATLSLGGSPSTALDNGISSLVSQGVHVTVAAGNDNQNAANTSPARVAVANTIGASTISDARASFSNFGAVVDIFAPGQDVTSSWIGSTSATNTISGTSMATPHVAGLIAYLIGRDGNSSPASISSTLKGLGVSGALSGIPSGTTNLLARNDI
;
A
#
# COMPACT_ATOMS: atom_id res chain seq x y z
N MET A 1 8.88 26.46 -34.43
CA MET A 1 9.67 26.42 -35.67
C MET A 1 11.08 26.00 -35.28
N LEU A 2 11.60 24.91 -35.88
CA LEU A 2 13.04 24.61 -36.18
C LEU A 2 14.07 24.76 -35.03
N ASP A 3 15.09 23.92 -34.81
CA ASP A 3 15.64 22.69 -35.44
C ASP A 3 16.39 21.93 -34.31
N ALA A 4 16.47 20.59 -34.20
CA ALA A 4 16.94 19.52 -35.08
C ALA A 4 18.43 19.12 -34.91
N ALA A 5 18.66 17.80 -34.93
CA ALA A 5 19.90 17.05 -35.16
C ALA A 5 21.07 17.09 -34.13
N PHE A 6 21.43 15.89 -33.65
CA PHE A 6 22.81 15.40 -33.78
C PHE A 6 22.83 13.89 -34.02
N LEU A 7 23.65 13.43 -34.96
CA LEU A 7 23.78 12.03 -35.40
C LEU A 7 25.28 11.69 -35.51
N SER A 8 25.70 10.59 -34.88
CA SER A 8 26.95 9.88 -35.14
C SER A 8 27.00 8.63 -34.24
N SER A 9 27.55 7.47 -34.59
CA SER A 9 27.71 6.65 -35.81
C SER A 9 28.73 5.57 -35.45
N VAL A 10 28.64 4.36 -36.05
CA VAL A 10 29.67 3.29 -35.99
C VAL A 10 29.82 2.62 -34.59
N GLN A 11 29.99 1.30 -34.41
CA GLN A 11 30.31 0.18 -35.32
C GLN A 11 29.47 -1.07 -34.98
N ARG A 12 29.34 -2.01 -35.92
CA ARG A 12 28.84 -3.37 -35.65
C ARG A 12 30.02 -4.27 -35.31
N ASP A 13 29.85 -5.19 -34.38
CA ASP A 13 30.61 -6.43 -34.34
C ASP A 13 29.68 -7.62 -34.09
N THR A 14 30.04 -8.78 -34.62
CA THR A 14 29.15 -9.93 -34.79
C THR A 14 29.83 -11.22 -34.35
N SER A 15 29.31 -11.87 -33.30
CA SER A 15 29.59 -13.30 -33.01
C SER A 15 28.46 -13.94 -32.18
N PRO A 16 28.08 -15.21 -32.44
CA PRO A 16 26.90 -15.86 -31.86
C PRO A 16 27.16 -16.63 -30.54
N PRO A 17 26.11 -17.02 -29.79
CA PRO A 17 26.23 -17.54 -28.41
C PRO A 17 26.54 -19.04 -28.30
N PRO A 18 26.97 -19.52 -27.11
CA PRO A 18 27.22 -20.94 -26.84
C PRO A 18 25.93 -21.77 -26.74
N LYS A 19 26.06 -23.08 -27.02
CA LYS A 19 24.95 -24.05 -27.05
C LYS A 19 24.47 -24.43 -25.65
N ALA A 20 23.15 -24.55 -25.50
CA ALA A 20 22.52 -25.20 -24.34
C ALA A 20 22.51 -26.74 -24.49
N PHE A 21 22.51 -27.44 -23.36
CA PHE A 21 22.08 -28.84 -23.23
C PHE A 21 21.16 -28.98 -22.01
N SER A 22 20.20 -29.90 -22.10
CA SER A 22 19.03 -30.03 -21.21
C SER A 22 19.00 -31.33 -20.42
N THR A 23 18.49 -31.30 -19.18
CA THR A 23 17.71 -32.32 -18.42
C THR A 23 17.56 -31.76 -16.99
N VAL A 24 16.39 -31.49 -16.38
CA VAL A 24 15.17 -32.29 -16.12
C VAL A 24 15.45 -33.51 -15.22
N GLN A 25 14.56 -33.75 -14.25
CA GLN A 25 14.53 -34.84 -13.24
C GLN A 25 15.43 -34.64 -11.99
N ASP A 26 15.03 -34.96 -10.76
CA ASP A 26 13.70 -35.33 -10.20
C ASP A 26 13.63 -34.93 -8.71
N ALA A 27 12.41 -34.84 -8.15
CA ALA A 27 12.19 -34.75 -6.71
C ALA A 27 11.86 -36.16 -6.14
N PRO A 28 12.32 -36.52 -4.93
CA PRO A 28 11.95 -37.79 -4.32
C PRO A 28 10.63 -37.71 -3.55
N ASP A 29 9.81 -38.75 -3.71
CA ASP A 29 8.56 -38.97 -2.97
C ASP A 29 8.75 -39.11 -1.45
N CYS A 30 7.67 -38.85 -0.71
CA CYS A 30 7.47 -39.39 0.63
C CYS A 30 6.19 -40.22 0.66
N ASP A 31 6.34 -41.50 0.96
CA ASP A 31 5.37 -42.55 0.73
C ASP A 31 4.35 -42.74 1.88
N LEU A 32 3.18 -43.27 1.51
CA LEU A 32 2.31 -44.17 2.28
C LEU A 32 1.91 -43.85 3.74
N CYS A 33 0.59 -43.67 3.93
CA CYS A 33 -0.17 -44.46 4.91
C CYS A 33 -1.63 -44.67 4.44
N VAL A 34 -2.06 -45.94 4.36
CA VAL A 34 -3.36 -46.36 3.83
C VAL A 34 -4.25 -46.90 4.95
N SER A 35 -5.52 -46.46 4.99
CA SER A 35 -6.63 -47.18 5.64
C SER A 35 -7.95 -46.91 4.89
N ARG A 36 -8.70 -47.95 4.54
CA ARG A 36 -10.04 -47.88 3.90
C ARG A 36 -11.07 -48.75 4.68
N PRO A 37 -12.38 -48.71 4.38
CA PRO A 37 -13.41 -48.57 5.42
C PRO A 37 -14.30 -49.82 5.61
N PRO A 38 -15.37 -49.71 6.41
CA PRO A 38 -16.73 -49.82 5.84
C PRO A 38 -17.67 -48.72 6.39
N GLY A 39 -18.90 -48.47 5.91
CA GLY A 39 -19.69 -49.00 4.80
C GLY A 39 -21.13 -48.46 4.94
N ARG A 40 -21.79 -48.04 3.84
CA ARG A 40 -23.22 -47.63 3.88
C ARG A 40 -24.15 -48.85 3.79
N PRO A 41 -25.41 -48.69 4.25
CA PRO A 41 -26.49 -48.74 3.25
C PRO A 41 -27.57 -47.66 3.43
N ASP A 42 -28.01 -47.06 2.32
CA ASP A 42 -29.30 -46.37 2.21
C ASP A 42 -30.35 -47.39 1.72
N PRO A 43 -31.54 -47.49 2.34
CA PRO A 43 -32.68 -48.20 1.77
C PRO A 43 -33.61 -47.23 1.03
N GLY A 44 -33.94 -47.53 -0.23
CA GLY A 44 -34.97 -46.81 -0.97
C GLY A 44 -36.09 -47.74 -1.44
N ARG A 45 -37.33 -47.49 -1.00
CA ARG A 45 -38.53 -47.46 -1.87
C ARG A 45 -39.85 -47.12 -1.16
N ALA A 46 -40.60 -46.26 -1.83
CA ALA A 46 -42.04 -46.35 -2.12
C ALA A 46 -43.11 -46.16 -1.01
N ASP A 47 -43.64 -44.93 -1.01
CA ASP A 47 -45.06 -44.63 -1.39
C ASP A 47 -46.20 -44.87 -0.36
N PRO A 48 -47.44 -44.37 -0.58
CA PRO A 48 -47.93 -43.27 0.28
C PRO A 48 -49.37 -43.45 0.81
N ALA A 49 -49.77 -42.69 1.85
CA ALA A 49 -51.18 -42.31 2.11
C ALA A 49 -51.33 -41.39 3.36
N LEU A 50 -52.28 -40.44 3.28
CA LEU A 50 -53.37 -40.10 4.26
C LEU A 50 -53.05 -40.00 5.78
N ASP A 51 -53.68 -39.15 6.59
CA ASP A 51 -54.62 -38.02 6.41
C ASP A 51 -54.63 -37.14 7.70
N ARG A 52 -55.28 -35.98 7.60
CA ARG A 52 -55.58 -34.95 8.62
C ARG A 52 -55.80 -35.36 10.10
N ARG A 53 -55.38 -34.43 10.97
CA ARG A 53 -56.02 -33.84 12.21
C ARG A 53 -55.01 -33.78 13.36
N GLU A 54 -54.63 -32.64 13.95
CA GLU A 54 -55.38 -31.49 14.54
C GLU A 54 -55.78 -31.73 16.03
N ILE A 55 -55.71 -30.65 16.83
CA ILE A 55 -56.34 -30.41 18.16
C ILE A 55 -55.49 -30.59 19.46
N ARG A 56 -54.92 -29.45 19.89
CA ARG A 56 -55.00 -28.75 21.20
C ARG A 56 -54.94 -29.46 22.58
N GLY A 57 -54.17 -28.82 23.48
CA GLY A 57 -54.54 -28.54 24.89
C GLY A 57 -54.08 -29.57 25.95
N GLN A 58 -54.02 -29.24 27.25
CA GLN A 58 -54.04 -27.94 27.96
C GLN A 58 -53.63 -28.15 29.45
N ALA A 59 -53.10 -27.11 30.11
CA ALA A 59 -53.06 -26.89 31.59
C ALA A 59 -52.27 -27.86 32.55
N GLY A 60 -51.73 -27.28 33.64
CA GLY A 60 -51.21 -27.98 34.84
C GLY A 60 -52.29 -28.09 35.95
N PRO A 61 -52.00 -27.89 37.28
CA PRO A 61 -50.72 -27.48 37.91
C PRO A 61 -50.40 -28.02 39.36
N ARG A 62 -49.19 -27.70 39.88
CA ARG A 62 -48.82 -27.48 41.32
C ARG A 62 -48.75 -28.72 42.30
N PRO A 63 -48.23 -28.61 43.56
CA PRO A 63 -46.80 -28.36 43.91
C PRO A 63 -46.30 -29.14 45.17
N LEU A 64 -45.04 -28.94 45.61
CA LEU A 64 -44.41 -29.20 46.95
C LEU A 64 -42.90 -28.79 46.82
N HIS A 65 -42.08 -28.44 47.84
CA HIS A 65 -42.26 -27.83 49.18
C HIS A 65 -40.89 -27.27 49.69
N CYS A 66 -40.83 -26.58 50.85
CA CYS A 66 -39.58 -26.11 51.50
C CYS A 66 -39.59 -26.29 53.04
N PRO A 67 -38.41 -26.37 53.69
CA PRO A 67 -38.08 -25.63 54.91
C PRO A 67 -36.74 -24.84 54.76
N ALA A 68 -36.62 -23.56 55.17
CA ALA A 68 -36.32 -23.03 56.52
C ALA A 68 -34.86 -23.27 57.01
N GLN A 69 -34.14 -22.37 57.70
CA GLN A 69 -34.29 -20.94 58.08
C GLN A 69 -32.91 -20.39 58.54
N GLY A 70 -32.67 -19.06 58.49
CA GLY A 70 -31.49 -18.43 59.12
C GLY A 70 -31.29 -16.93 58.85
N ARG A 71 -31.31 -16.09 59.90
CA ARG A 71 -30.88 -14.67 59.98
C ARG A 71 -30.05 -14.53 61.29
N CYS A 72 -29.25 -13.52 61.61
CA CYS A 72 -29.17 -12.08 61.28
C CYS A 72 -27.74 -11.70 60.79
N GLU A 73 -27.26 -10.46 60.57
CA GLU A 73 -27.50 -9.15 61.19
C GLU A 73 -26.88 -8.00 60.32
N GLN A 74 -27.15 -6.71 60.59
CA GLN A 74 -26.48 -5.54 60.00
C GLN A 74 -25.90 -4.66 61.14
N VAL A 75 -24.73 -4.02 61.04
CA VAL A 75 -24.44 -2.59 60.69
C VAL A 75 -23.03 -2.27 61.32
N PRO A 76 -22.17 -1.30 60.91
CA PRO A 76 -21.86 -0.63 59.64
C PRO A 76 -20.38 -0.84 59.17
N ALA A 77 -19.93 -0.13 58.13
CA ALA A 77 -18.54 -0.11 57.62
C ALA A 77 -17.54 0.66 58.51
N PRO A 78 -16.21 0.54 58.27
CA PRO A 78 -15.60 1.44 57.29
C PRO A 78 -14.55 0.81 56.34
N LEU A 79 -14.44 1.43 55.16
CA LEU A 79 -13.25 1.60 54.30
C LEU A 79 -12.05 0.63 54.47
N VAL A 80 -11.87 -0.28 53.51
CA VAL A 80 -10.66 -0.43 52.65
C VAL A 80 -10.99 -1.52 51.62
N ALA A 81 -10.78 -1.26 50.33
CA ALA A 81 -11.08 -2.22 49.26
C ALA A 81 -9.87 -3.13 48.97
N PRO A 82 -9.97 -4.47 49.12
CA PRO A 82 -8.95 -5.40 48.64
C PRO A 82 -9.15 -5.67 47.14
N ARG A 83 -8.04 -5.58 46.39
CA ARG A 83 -7.96 -5.83 44.95
C ARG A 83 -8.47 -7.23 44.59
N CYS A 84 -9.45 -7.33 43.68
CA CYS A 84 -9.80 -8.59 43.04
C CYS A 84 -8.81 -8.91 41.91
N HIS A 85 -7.74 -9.66 42.23
CA HIS A 85 -6.96 -10.35 41.20
C HIS A 85 -7.75 -11.56 40.68
N TRP A 86 -8.19 -11.51 39.43
CA TRP A 86 -8.67 -12.70 38.73
C TRP A 86 -7.48 -13.51 38.20
N GLN A 87 -7.04 -14.51 38.97
CA GLN A 87 -6.24 -15.62 38.43
C GLN A 87 -7.17 -16.79 38.10
N PRO A 88 -7.15 -17.35 36.87
CA PRO A 88 -7.84 -18.60 36.58
C PRO A 88 -7.09 -19.78 37.19
N VAL A 89 -7.64 -20.37 38.24
CA VAL A 89 -7.15 -21.64 38.80
C VAL A 89 -7.67 -22.79 37.94
N CYS A 90 -6.89 -23.19 36.94
CA CYS A 90 -7.19 -24.38 36.14
C CYS A 90 -7.01 -25.66 36.99
N ARG A 91 -8.10 -26.37 37.28
CA ARG A 91 -8.05 -27.75 37.80
C ARG A 91 -8.35 -28.77 36.69
N HIS A 92 -7.36 -29.62 36.46
CA HIS A 92 -7.31 -30.79 35.59
C HIS A 92 -7.23 -30.59 34.05
N PRO A 93 -6.43 -31.43 33.35
CA PRO A 93 -6.14 -31.28 31.92
C PRO A 93 -7.01 -32.16 31.02
N ARG A 94 -6.96 -31.87 29.70
CA ARG A 94 -7.53 -32.63 28.56
C ARG A 94 -9.05 -32.50 28.31
N VAL A 95 -9.47 -31.32 27.85
CA VAL A 95 -10.43 -31.21 26.72
C VAL A 95 -9.96 -30.05 25.83
N GLU A 96 -9.61 -30.34 24.58
CA GLU A 96 -9.14 -29.34 23.62
C GLU A 96 -10.32 -28.85 22.76
N CYS A 97 -10.94 -27.74 23.16
CA CYS A 97 -12.07 -27.15 22.44
C CYS A 97 -11.59 -26.37 21.21
N ARG A 98 -11.45 -27.02 20.06
CA ARG A 98 -11.35 -26.31 18.77
C ARG A 98 -12.66 -25.59 18.45
N LEU A 99 -12.61 -24.26 18.43
CA LEU A 99 -13.62 -23.42 17.80
C LEU A 99 -13.19 -23.11 16.36
N PRO A 100 -14.12 -23.03 15.38
CA PRO A 100 -13.77 -22.75 13.99
C PRO A 100 -13.42 -21.27 13.79
N GLU A 101 -12.38 -21.01 12.98
CA GLU A 101 -11.95 -19.67 12.62
C GLU A 101 -13.03 -18.95 11.79
N ARG A 102 -13.64 -17.93 12.39
CA ARG A 102 -14.22 -16.78 11.68
C ARG A 102 -13.50 -15.55 12.17
N LEU A 103 -13.11 -14.66 11.24
CA LEU A 103 -12.25 -13.51 11.50
C LEU A 103 -12.69 -12.75 12.77
N ARG A 104 -11.87 -12.83 13.81
CA ARG A 104 -11.90 -11.88 14.92
C ARG A 104 -10.96 -10.75 14.55
N ARG A 105 -11.44 -9.52 14.68
CA ARG A 105 -10.59 -8.32 14.58
C ARG A 105 -10.43 -7.79 15.99
N GLN A 106 -9.20 -7.45 16.34
CA GLN A 106 -8.89 -6.79 17.60
C GLN A 106 -9.14 -5.29 17.41
N VAL A 107 -9.75 -4.65 18.41
CA VAL A 107 -10.26 -3.27 18.30
C VAL A 107 -10.05 -2.54 19.61
N PHE A 108 -9.65 -1.27 19.53
CA PHE A 108 -9.63 -0.33 20.64
C PHE A 108 -10.94 0.44 20.73
N PHE A 109 -11.37 0.75 21.95
CA PHE A 109 -12.42 1.75 22.20
C PHE A 109 -12.02 2.69 23.34
N SER A 110 -12.48 3.94 23.24
CA SER A 110 -12.36 4.98 24.28
C SER A 110 -13.74 5.29 24.87
N ALA A 111 -13.83 5.51 26.18
CA ALA A 111 -15.06 5.86 26.89
C ALA A 111 -14.90 7.05 27.85
N PRO A 112 -15.68 8.15 27.72
CA PRO A 112 -15.60 9.30 28.62
C PRO A 112 -16.44 9.10 29.89
N LEU A 113 -15.80 8.77 31.02
CA LEU A 113 -16.47 8.80 32.31
C LEU A 113 -16.71 10.25 32.77
N ARG A 114 -17.86 10.49 33.44
CA ARG A 114 -18.28 11.82 33.96
C ARG A 114 -17.35 12.48 35.00
N ARG A 115 -16.16 11.91 35.25
CA ARG A 115 -15.07 12.50 36.06
C ARG A 115 -13.69 12.06 35.52
N SER A 116 -13.18 12.84 34.56
CA SER A 116 -11.75 13.05 34.29
C SER A 116 -10.83 11.83 34.04
N ALA A 117 -11.38 10.67 33.65
CA ALA A 117 -10.59 9.53 33.24
C ALA A 117 -11.20 8.90 31.97
N GLU A 118 -10.43 8.95 30.88
CA GLU A 118 -10.72 8.24 29.64
C GLU A 118 -10.24 6.79 29.79
N VAL A 119 -11.13 5.82 29.59
CA VAL A 119 -10.78 4.40 29.68
C VAL A 119 -10.51 3.88 28.27
N ILE A 120 -9.27 3.46 28.02
CA ILE A 120 -8.85 2.77 26.80
C ILE A 120 -9.01 1.27 27.04
N GLY A 121 -9.87 0.61 26.26
CA GLY A 121 -10.03 -0.83 26.24
C GLY A 121 -9.59 -1.44 24.91
N SER A 122 -8.98 -2.62 24.96
CA SER A 122 -8.69 -3.45 23.78
C SER A 122 -9.37 -4.82 23.92
N GLY A 123 -9.73 -5.44 22.80
CA GLY A 123 -10.32 -6.78 22.79
C GLY A 123 -10.62 -7.31 21.41
N GLU A 124 -10.82 -8.62 21.32
CA GLU A 124 -11.38 -9.27 20.14
C GLU A 124 -12.90 -9.14 20.14
N PHE A 125 -13.48 -8.57 19.08
CA PHE A 125 -14.92 -8.43 18.96
C PHE A 125 -15.44 -9.06 17.67
N ASN A 126 -16.64 -9.63 17.74
CA ASN A 126 -17.41 -10.03 16.56
C ASN A 126 -18.21 -8.82 16.02
N GLY A 127 -18.80 -8.96 14.83
CA GLY A 127 -19.51 -7.86 14.16
C GLY A 127 -20.65 -7.26 14.98
N ASP A 128 -21.40 -8.08 15.71
CA ASP A 128 -22.55 -7.64 16.50
C ASP A 128 -22.11 -6.79 17.70
N VAL A 129 -21.09 -7.25 18.44
CA VAL A 129 -20.53 -6.49 19.58
C VAL A 129 -19.83 -5.22 19.10
N LEU A 130 -19.14 -5.26 17.95
CA LEU A 130 -18.50 -4.09 17.35
C LEU A 130 -19.53 -3.00 16.97
N ASN A 131 -20.67 -3.39 16.44
CA ASN A 131 -21.76 -2.47 16.12
C ASN A 131 -22.42 -1.90 17.39
N ALA A 132 -22.57 -2.70 18.44
CA ALA A 132 -23.04 -2.22 19.74
C ALA A 132 -22.08 -1.21 20.38
N LEU A 133 -20.76 -1.44 20.30
CA LEU A 133 -19.74 -0.49 20.78
C LEU A 133 -19.78 0.82 20.00
N ARG A 134 -19.85 0.76 18.66
CA ARG A 134 -19.95 1.96 17.79
C ARG A 134 -21.24 2.75 17.98
N GLY A 135 -22.32 2.10 18.40
CA GLY A 135 -23.62 2.73 18.68
C GLY A 135 -23.76 3.23 20.13
N SER A 136 -22.77 3.03 20.99
CA SER A 136 -22.84 3.42 22.41
C SER A 136 -22.56 4.93 22.57
N PRO A 137 -23.42 5.70 23.28
CA PRO A 137 -23.13 7.09 23.59
C PRO A 137 -21.96 7.24 24.58
N ASP A 138 -21.57 6.15 25.25
CA ASP A 138 -20.44 6.09 26.17
C ASP A 138 -19.13 5.70 25.46
N VAL A 139 -19.09 5.60 24.12
CA VAL A 139 -17.88 5.29 23.35
C VAL A 139 -17.52 6.46 22.42
N ALA A 140 -16.35 7.06 22.63
CA ALA A 140 -15.88 8.23 21.88
C ALA A 140 -15.28 7.87 20.51
N SER A 141 -14.59 6.74 20.41
CA SER A 141 -13.98 6.26 19.17
C SER A 141 -13.77 4.75 19.21
N VAL A 142 -13.65 4.14 18.02
CA VAL A 142 -13.42 2.70 17.83
C VAL A 142 -12.41 2.53 16.68
N SER A 143 -11.21 2.03 16.97
CA SER A 143 -10.13 1.80 15.98
C SER A 143 -9.77 0.33 15.88
N GLU A 144 -9.54 -0.17 14.66
CA GLU A 144 -8.93 -1.48 14.47
C GLU A 144 -7.51 -1.49 15.07
N ASP A 145 -7.09 -2.61 15.64
CA ASP A 145 -5.75 -2.78 16.22
C ASP A 145 -4.68 -2.89 15.12
N GLY A 146 -3.49 -2.37 15.39
CA GLY A 146 -2.38 -2.29 14.46
C GLY A 146 -1.18 -3.10 14.96
N ILE A 147 -0.46 -3.74 14.05
CA ILE A 147 0.80 -4.41 14.39
C ILE A 147 1.85 -3.32 14.65
N VAL A 148 2.29 -3.17 15.90
CA VAL A 148 3.43 -2.33 16.25
C VAL A 148 4.71 -3.15 16.19
N HIS A 149 5.67 -2.69 15.38
CA HIS A 149 6.99 -3.31 15.26
C HIS A 149 8.00 -2.64 16.20
N ILE A 150 9.04 -3.38 16.62
CA ILE A 150 10.24 -2.74 17.18
C ILE A 150 10.95 -2.08 16.00
N THR A 151 10.74 -0.79 15.85
CA THR A 151 11.27 -0.01 14.73
C THR A 151 12.78 0.16 14.88
N SER A 152 13.53 -0.23 13.84
CA SER A 152 14.94 0.12 13.71
C SER A 152 15.05 1.16 12.60
N THR A 153 15.13 2.44 12.99
CA THR A 153 15.52 3.50 12.06
C THR A 153 16.92 3.20 11.53
N VAL A 154 17.03 3.03 10.22
CA VAL A 154 18.29 2.86 9.51
C VAL A 154 18.65 4.21 8.89
N THR A 155 19.92 4.63 9.04
CA THR A 155 20.46 5.79 8.33
C THR A 155 21.58 5.34 7.41
N GLU A 156 21.38 5.52 6.10
CA GLU A 156 22.44 5.41 5.09
C GLU A 156 23.11 6.76 4.84
N SER A 157 24.31 6.77 4.25
CA SER A 157 25.14 7.98 4.04
C SER A 157 25.59 8.19 2.59
N ASN A 158 25.06 7.39 1.67
CA ASN A 158 25.37 7.37 0.24
C ASN A 158 24.13 7.60 -0.65
N ALA A 159 23.15 8.32 -0.11
CA ALA A 159 21.85 8.62 -0.72
C ALA A 159 21.92 9.84 -1.66
N PRO A 160 21.01 9.94 -2.66
CA PRO A 160 20.78 11.18 -3.39
C PRO A 160 20.07 12.23 -2.51
N TRP A 161 20.16 13.49 -2.90
CA TRP A 161 19.56 14.62 -2.17
C TRP A 161 18.06 14.46 -1.92
N GLY A 162 17.33 13.86 -2.88
CA GLY A 162 15.88 13.70 -2.82
C GLY A 162 15.42 12.87 -1.62
N LEU A 163 16.08 11.72 -1.37
CA LEU A 163 15.80 10.90 -0.19
C LEU A 163 16.11 11.67 1.10
N SER A 164 17.24 12.37 1.15
CA SER A 164 17.61 13.19 2.30
C SER A 164 16.59 14.28 2.58
N ARG A 165 16.04 14.94 1.55
CA ARG A 165 15.03 15.97 1.71
C ARG A 165 13.69 15.42 2.24
N LEU A 166 13.36 14.16 1.96
CA LEU A 166 12.20 13.48 2.54
C LEU A 166 12.38 13.14 4.03
N SER A 167 13.61 12.92 4.50
CA SER A 167 13.91 12.50 5.89
C SER A 167 14.51 13.61 6.76
N GLN A 168 14.05 14.84 6.57
CA GLN A 168 14.30 15.98 7.46
C GLN A 168 13.31 17.13 7.17
N ASP A 169 13.11 18.02 8.14
CA ASP A 169 12.25 19.20 7.96
C ASP A 169 12.90 20.31 7.13
N GLY A 170 14.18 20.60 7.42
CA GLY A 170 14.91 21.72 6.83
C GLY A 170 15.43 21.47 5.40
N PRO A 171 15.84 22.52 4.68
CA PRO A 171 16.45 22.39 3.36
C PRO A 171 17.78 21.61 3.42
N VAL A 172 18.10 20.93 2.32
CA VAL A 172 19.42 20.32 2.12
C VAL A 172 20.33 21.27 1.33
N SER A 173 21.65 21.14 1.48
CA SER A 173 22.63 21.97 0.78
C SER A 173 23.75 21.13 0.16
N GLY A 174 24.19 21.50 -1.04
CA GLY A 174 25.19 20.78 -1.82
C GLY A 174 24.83 20.74 -3.30
N SER A 175 25.43 19.81 -4.05
CA SER A 175 25.04 19.53 -5.43
C SER A 175 23.89 18.53 -5.48
N ALA A 176 22.90 18.74 -6.35
CA ALA A 176 21.85 17.76 -6.63
C ALA A 176 22.40 16.46 -7.24
N THR A 177 23.55 16.49 -7.90
CA THR A 177 24.20 15.28 -8.45
C THR A 177 24.98 14.48 -7.41
N SER A 178 25.22 15.02 -6.21
CA SER A 178 25.98 14.33 -5.17
C SER A 178 25.19 13.18 -4.54
N LEU A 179 25.91 12.10 -4.20
CA LEU A 179 25.36 10.87 -3.61
C LEU A 179 25.98 10.59 -2.23
N ASN A 180 26.18 11.64 -1.43
CA ASN A 180 26.77 11.60 -0.09
C ASN A 180 25.82 12.20 0.97
N TYR A 181 24.52 12.26 0.66
CA TYR A 181 23.50 12.68 1.60
C TYR A 181 23.08 11.52 2.51
N LYS A 182 22.41 11.85 3.61
CA LYS A 182 21.86 10.86 4.54
C LYS A 182 20.40 10.63 4.26
N TYR A 183 19.95 9.38 4.32
CA TYR A 183 18.54 9.04 4.33
C TYR A 183 18.23 8.20 5.56
N SER A 184 17.31 8.68 6.39
CA SER A 184 16.84 7.97 7.59
C SER A 184 15.45 7.39 7.30
N TYR A 185 15.28 6.09 7.51
CA TYR A 185 14.08 5.35 7.15
C TYR A 185 13.81 4.20 8.12
N ASP A 186 12.54 3.86 8.33
CA ASP A 186 12.17 2.65 9.06
C ASP A 186 12.51 1.38 8.26
N SER A 187 13.10 0.35 8.89
CA SER A 187 13.49 -0.89 8.20
C SER A 187 12.33 -1.68 7.57
N SER A 188 11.07 -1.40 7.96
CA SER A 188 9.85 -1.94 7.34
C SER A 188 9.46 -1.28 6.01
N ALA A 189 10.14 -0.22 5.58
CA ALA A 189 9.84 0.64 4.41
C ALA A 189 9.40 -0.11 3.13
N GLY A 190 8.08 -0.30 2.96
CA GLY A 190 7.49 -0.97 1.78
C GLY A 190 7.32 -2.49 1.90
N SER A 191 7.59 -3.10 3.04
CA SER A 191 7.47 -4.54 3.25
C SER A 191 6.06 -5.03 2.92
N GLY A 192 5.96 -6.04 2.05
CA GLY A 192 4.67 -6.62 1.63
C GLY A 192 3.85 -5.77 0.66
N VAL A 193 4.38 -4.65 0.16
CA VAL A 193 3.70 -3.74 -0.78
C VAL A 193 4.15 -3.96 -2.21
N ASP A 194 3.20 -3.94 -3.14
CA ASP A 194 3.44 -4.04 -4.58
C ASP A 194 3.28 -2.68 -5.27
N ILE A 195 4.33 -2.22 -5.95
CA ILE A 195 4.35 -0.99 -6.76
C ILE A 195 4.33 -1.37 -8.25
N TYR A 196 3.18 -1.17 -8.89
CA TYR A 196 2.99 -1.30 -10.32
C TYR A 196 3.47 -0.03 -11.02
N VAL A 197 4.51 -0.15 -11.83
CA VAL A 197 5.11 0.96 -12.59
C VAL A 197 4.54 0.93 -14.00
N VAL A 198 3.59 1.83 -14.26
CA VAL A 198 2.81 1.90 -15.51
C VAL A 198 3.50 2.91 -16.44
N ASP A 199 4.48 2.41 -17.21
CA ASP A 199 5.52 3.24 -17.83
C ASP A 199 6.15 2.56 -19.09
N THR A 200 7.43 2.79 -19.39
CA THR A 200 8.20 2.17 -20.49
C THR A 200 8.67 0.74 -20.19
N GLY A 201 8.43 0.22 -18.99
CA GLY A 201 8.90 -1.08 -18.50
C GLY A 201 9.89 -0.94 -17.34
N ILE A 202 10.55 -2.02 -16.95
CA ILE A 202 11.64 -2.02 -15.96
C ILE A 202 12.75 -2.95 -16.45
N PHE A 203 14.01 -2.52 -16.38
CA PHE A 203 15.15 -3.43 -16.48
C PHE A 203 15.35 -4.18 -15.17
N THR A 204 14.54 -5.23 -14.96
CA THR A 204 14.39 -5.98 -13.71
C THR A 204 15.69 -6.56 -13.16
N SER A 205 16.68 -6.83 -14.02
CA SER A 205 18.01 -7.32 -13.65
C SER A 205 18.97 -6.25 -13.11
N HIS A 206 18.53 -5.00 -12.96
CA HIS A 206 19.36 -3.96 -12.33
C HIS A 206 19.63 -4.29 -10.85
N SER A 207 20.89 -4.19 -10.44
CA SER A 207 21.36 -4.61 -9.12
C SER A 207 20.70 -3.83 -7.98
N ASP A 208 20.30 -2.58 -8.22
CA ASP A 208 19.62 -1.73 -7.24
C ASP A 208 18.23 -2.27 -6.86
N PHE A 209 17.62 -3.16 -7.65
CA PHE A 209 16.36 -3.79 -7.28
C PHE A 209 16.54 -5.00 -6.36
N GLY A 210 17.74 -5.58 -6.27
CA GLY A 210 18.02 -6.74 -5.40
C GLY A 210 17.09 -7.94 -5.64
N GLY A 211 16.59 -8.13 -6.86
CA GLY A 211 15.62 -9.17 -7.21
C GLY A 211 14.15 -8.86 -6.88
N ARG A 212 13.82 -7.67 -6.36
CA ARG A 212 12.45 -7.25 -6.03
C ARG A 212 11.65 -6.73 -7.22
N ALA A 213 12.27 -6.57 -8.39
CA ALA A 213 11.63 -6.15 -9.63
C ALA A 213 11.25 -7.34 -10.52
N THR A 214 10.01 -7.36 -11.00
CA THR A 214 9.44 -8.42 -11.84
C THR A 214 8.73 -7.85 -13.07
N TRP A 215 8.63 -8.65 -14.14
CA TRP A 215 7.85 -8.25 -15.32
C TRP A 215 6.40 -8.68 -15.16
N GLY A 216 5.47 -7.72 -15.24
CA GLY A 216 4.03 -7.98 -15.17
C GLY A 216 3.43 -8.21 -16.56
N ALA A 217 3.23 -7.14 -17.31
CA ALA A 217 2.56 -7.17 -18.61
C ALA A 217 2.99 -6.04 -19.55
N THR A 218 2.67 -6.21 -20.83
CA THR A 218 2.98 -5.25 -21.91
C THR A 218 1.73 -5.03 -22.77
N PHE A 219 1.43 -3.77 -23.08
CA PHE A 219 0.31 -3.34 -23.90
C PHE A 219 0.83 -2.46 -25.05
N GLY A 220 0.09 -2.31 -26.15
CA GLY A 220 0.55 -1.58 -27.35
C GLY A 220 1.44 -2.37 -28.32
N GLY A 221 1.65 -3.67 -28.11
CA GLY A 221 2.42 -4.54 -29.01
C GLY A 221 3.94 -4.39 -28.93
N TYR A 222 4.45 -3.77 -27.87
CA TYR A 222 5.89 -3.57 -27.64
C TYR A 222 6.60 -4.86 -27.17
N ALA A 223 7.93 -4.86 -27.21
CA ALA A 223 8.74 -5.92 -26.62
C ALA A 223 8.67 -5.91 -25.08
N ASN A 224 8.88 -7.07 -24.45
CA ASN A 224 8.98 -7.21 -22.99
C ASN A 224 10.36 -6.75 -22.47
N ALA A 225 10.68 -5.47 -22.67
CA ALA A 225 11.89 -4.82 -22.19
C ALA A 225 11.65 -3.32 -21.98
N ASP A 226 12.43 -2.69 -21.10
CA ASP A 226 12.54 -1.23 -21.04
C ASP A 226 13.61 -0.75 -22.04
N GLY A 227 13.19 -0.35 -23.24
CA GLY A 227 14.08 0.23 -24.25
C GLY A 227 14.28 1.74 -24.11
N ASN A 228 13.66 2.39 -23.12
CA ASN A 228 13.75 3.85 -22.92
C ASN A 228 14.60 4.22 -21.69
N GLY A 229 14.40 3.51 -20.57
CA GLY A 229 15.07 3.74 -19.28
C GLY A 229 14.25 4.55 -18.27
N HIS A 230 13.23 5.29 -18.72
CA HIS A 230 12.39 6.10 -17.86
C HIS A 230 11.70 5.28 -16.75
N GLY A 231 11.04 4.18 -17.11
CA GLY A 231 10.41 3.29 -16.13
C GLY A 231 11.39 2.63 -15.16
N THR A 232 12.62 2.32 -15.59
CA THR A 232 13.72 1.88 -14.70
C THR A 232 14.14 2.97 -13.70
N HIS A 233 14.20 4.24 -14.11
CA HIS A 233 14.52 5.38 -13.24
C HIS A 233 13.43 5.64 -12.20
N VAL A 234 12.17 5.64 -12.64
CA VAL A 234 10.99 5.76 -11.79
C VAL A 234 10.96 4.63 -10.75
N SER A 235 11.26 3.41 -11.17
CA SER A 235 11.35 2.23 -10.29
C SER A 235 12.46 2.36 -9.24
N GLY A 236 13.65 2.82 -9.65
CA GLY A 236 14.78 3.06 -8.75
C GLY A 236 14.45 4.09 -7.68
N THR A 237 13.75 5.17 -8.06
CA THR A 237 13.35 6.25 -7.16
C THR A 237 12.24 5.83 -6.19
N ALA A 238 11.35 4.92 -6.61
CA ALA A 238 10.31 4.40 -5.73
C ALA A 238 10.85 3.40 -4.70
N ALA A 239 11.63 2.40 -5.14
CA ALA A 239 11.98 1.24 -4.32
C ALA A 239 13.38 0.65 -4.57
N GLY A 240 14.29 1.36 -5.23
CA GLY A 240 15.71 0.97 -5.30
C GLY A 240 16.38 0.84 -3.92
N THR A 241 17.31 -0.10 -3.75
CA THR A 241 18.08 -0.25 -2.51
C THR A 241 18.89 0.99 -2.14
N ARG A 242 19.39 1.73 -3.13
CA ARG A 242 20.19 2.95 -2.97
C ARG A 242 19.39 4.22 -3.27
N PHE A 243 18.58 4.21 -4.33
CA PHE A 243 17.87 5.41 -4.80
C PHE A 243 16.41 5.48 -4.33
N GLY A 244 15.88 4.40 -3.74
CA GLY A 244 14.46 4.27 -3.41
C GLY A 244 14.08 4.71 -2.01
N VAL A 245 12.87 5.23 -1.90
CA VAL A 245 12.19 5.55 -0.63
C VAL A 245 11.74 4.25 0.08
N ALA A 246 11.06 3.34 -0.63
CA ALA A 246 10.55 2.08 -0.07
C ALA A 246 11.47 0.89 -0.40
N LYS A 247 12.57 0.78 0.34
CA LYS A 247 13.65 -0.19 0.07
C LYS A 247 13.26 -1.67 0.22
N ALA A 248 12.09 -1.99 0.79
CA ALA A 248 11.55 -3.35 0.89
C ALA A 248 10.35 -3.64 -0.05
N ALA A 249 9.85 -2.65 -0.81
CA ALA A 249 8.73 -2.85 -1.73
C ALA A 249 9.08 -3.71 -2.95
N HIS A 250 8.06 -4.35 -3.53
CA HIS A 250 8.17 -5.08 -4.79
C HIS A 250 7.81 -4.18 -5.96
N LEU A 251 8.52 -4.32 -7.08
CA LEU A 251 8.32 -3.55 -8.30
C LEU A 251 7.76 -4.46 -9.39
N ILE A 252 6.68 -4.04 -10.05
CA ILE A 252 6.02 -4.80 -11.12
C ILE A 252 5.95 -3.93 -12.38
N ALA A 253 6.62 -4.36 -13.45
CA ALA A 253 6.63 -3.65 -14.72
C ALA A 253 5.29 -3.80 -15.45
N VAL A 254 4.65 -2.67 -15.78
CA VAL A 254 3.47 -2.62 -16.65
C VAL A 254 3.78 -1.69 -17.82
N LYS A 255 4.32 -2.26 -18.91
CA LYS A 255 4.75 -1.47 -20.06
C LYS A 255 3.55 -1.04 -20.90
N VAL A 256 3.31 0.27 -20.94
CA VAL A 256 2.25 0.92 -21.72
C VAL A 256 2.80 2.02 -22.64
N LEU A 257 4.10 2.30 -22.55
CA LEU A 257 4.81 3.26 -23.41
C LEU A 257 5.86 2.53 -24.26
N SER A 258 5.99 2.98 -25.51
CA SER A 258 7.05 2.60 -26.44
C SER A 258 8.44 3.00 -25.94
N ASP A 259 9.48 2.53 -26.63
CA ASP A 259 10.87 2.86 -26.30
C ASP A 259 11.23 4.33 -26.61
N GLN A 260 10.33 5.06 -27.27
CA GLN A 260 10.40 6.51 -27.47
C GLN A 260 9.62 7.30 -26.38
N GLY A 261 9.13 6.64 -25.34
CA GLY A 261 8.44 7.27 -24.21
C GLY A 261 6.99 7.71 -24.50
N SER A 262 6.38 7.23 -25.59
CA SER A 262 5.00 7.55 -25.98
C SER A 262 4.14 6.30 -26.13
N GLY A 263 2.84 6.40 -25.87
CA GLY A 263 1.89 5.28 -25.96
C GLY A 263 0.45 5.76 -26.07
N GLN A 264 -0.48 4.88 -26.44
CA GLN A 264 -1.88 5.25 -26.61
C GLN A 264 -2.64 5.16 -25.30
N VAL A 265 -3.70 5.97 -25.14
CA VAL A 265 -4.60 5.88 -23.99
C VAL A 265 -5.19 4.47 -23.84
N SER A 266 -5.47 3.75 -24.94
CA SER A 266 -5.95 2.37 -24.91
C SER A 266 -4.97 1.41 -24.22
N ASP A 267 -3.67 1.62 -24.44
CA ASP A 267 -2.60 0.79 -23.90
C ASP A 267 -2.44 1.06 -22.40
N ILE A 268 -2.50 2.34 -22.00
CA ILE A 268 -2.50 2.77 -20.59
C ILE A 268 -3.72 2.22 -19.84
N VAL A 269 -4.93 2.33 -20.41
CA VAL A 269 -6.17 1.79 -19.80
C VAL A 269 -6.13 0.27 -19.70
N SER A 270 -5.52 -0.42 -20.68
CA SER A 270 -5.31 -1.88 -20.62
C SER A 270 -4.33 -2.25 -19.49
N GLY A 271 -3.27 -1.46 -19.29
CA GLY A 271 -2.39 -1.56 -18.14
C GLY A 271 -3.11 -1.39 -16.80
N LEU A 272 -3.98 -0.37 -16.67
CA LEU A 272 -4.77 -0.14 -15.45
C LEU A 272 -5.72 -1.31 -15.15
N ASN A 273 -6.36 -1.90 -16.17
CA ASN A 273 -7.20 -3.10 -16.02
C ASN A 273 -6.39 -4.32 -15.54
N TYR A 274 -5.16 -4.48 -16.03
CA TYR A 274 -4.24 -5.50 -15.55
C TYR A 274 -3.87 -5.27 -14.08
N VAL A 275 -3.50 -4.04 -13.69
CA VAL A 275 -3.18 -3.71 -12.29
C VAL A 275 -4.36 -4.01 -11.37
N ALA A 276 -5.58 -3.59 -11.72
CA ALA A 276 -6.80 -3.89 -10.95
C ALA A 276 -6.99 -5.40 -10.75
N THR A 277 -6.76 -6.19 -11.80
CA THR A 277 -6.88 -7.64 -11.76
C THR A 277 -5.81 -8.29 -10.87
N GLN A 278 -4.54 -7.87 -11.00
CA GLN A 278 -3.43 -8.43 -10.21
C GLN A 278 -3.51 -8.04 -8.74
N ALA A 279 -3.77 -6.76 -8.42
CA ALA A 279 -3.92 -6.29 -7.04
C ALA A 279 -5.05 -7.03 -6.31
N LYS A 280 -6.19 -7.25 -6.99
CA LYS A 280 -7.29 -8.04 -6.45
C LYS A 280 -6.94 -9.52 -6.28
N SER A 281 -6.13 -10.09 -7.19
CA SER A 281 -5.72 -11.49 -7.13
C SER A 281 -4.64 -11.77 -6.09
N SER A 282 -3.74 -10.82 -5.83
CA SER A 282 -2.69 -10.96 -4.81
C SER A 282 -3.22 -10.66 -3.41
N GLY A 283 -4.24 -9.78 -3.30
CA GLY A 283 -4.77 -9.29 -2.03
C GLY A 283 -3.79 -8.40 -1.26
N ARG A 284 -2.66 -8.02 -1.88
CA ARG A 284 -1.58 -7.24 -1.27
C ARG A 284 -1.83 -5.75 -1.42
N PRO A 285 -1.39 -4.92 -0.46
CA PRO A 285 -1.39 -3.47 -0.62
C PRO A 285 -0.68 -3.08 -1.92
N SER A 286 -1.39 -2.36 -2.78
CA SER A 286 -0.99 -2.13 -4.17
C SER A 286 -1.01 -0.64 -4.50
N ILE A 287 0.04 -0.20 -5.20
CA ILE A 287 0.20 1.18 -5.66
C ILE A 287 0.41 1.15 -7.17
N ALA A 288 -0.28 2.02 -7.92
CA ALA A 288 0.02 2.29 -9.31
C ALA A 288 0.67 3.67 -9.45
N THR A 289 1.90 3.70 -9.96
CA THR A 289 2.59 4.97 -10.27
C THR A 289 2.58 5.22 -11.77
N LEU A 290 2.09 6.40 -12.16
CA LEU A 290 1.97 6.86 -13.54
C LEU A 290 2.79 8.14 -13.72
N SER A 291 4.04 7.97 -14.11
CA SER A 291 4.98 9.08 -14.37
C SER A 291 4.83 9.63 -15.79
N LEU A 292 3.58 9.70 -16.27
CA LEU A 292 3.17 10.03 -17.64
C LEU A 292 2.05 11.09 -17.64
N GLY A 293 1.83 11.73 -18.77
CA GLY A 293 0.75 12.70 -18.94
C GLY A 293 0.54 13.15 -20.38
N GLY A 294 -0.54 13.89 -20.62
CA GLY A 294 -0.87 14.45 -21.92
C GLY A 294 -2.25 15.11 -21.96
N SER A 295 -2.80 15.24 -23.17
CA SER A 295 -4.12 15.85 -23.41
C SER A 295 -5.24 15.19 -22.59
N PRO A 296 -6.32 15.93 -22.26
CA PRO A 296 -7.47 15.40 -21.55
C PRO A 296 -8.07 14.13 -22.16
N SER A 297 -8.16 13.06 -21.35
CA SER A 297 -8.85 11.82 -21.68
C SER A 297 -9.75 11.33 -20.54
N THR A 298 -11.06 11.41 -20.73
CA THR A 298 -12.07 10.87 -19.80
C THR A 298 -11.92 9.35 -19.60
N ALA A 299 -11.44 8.62 -20.62
CA ALA A 299 -11.22 7.18 -20.51
C ALA A 299 -10.08 6.85 -19.52
N LEU A 300 -9.00 7.64 -19.53
CA LEU A 300 -7.90 7.50 -18.58
C LEU A 300 -8.34 7.91 -17.16
N ASP A 301 -9.06 9.03 -17.04
CA ASP A 301 -9.58 9.52 -15.75
C ASP A 301 -10.50 8.48 -15.07
N ASN A 302 -11.41 7.89 -15.83
CA ASN A 302 -12.31 6.84 -15.36
C ASN A 302 -11.55 5.57 -14.96
N GLY A 303 -10.53 5.18 -15.73
CA GLY A 303 -9.67 4.03 -15.41
C GLY A 303 -8.96 4.21 -14.06
N ILE A 304 -8.40 5.39 -13.81
CA ILE A 304 -7.73 5.71 -12.54
C ILE A 304 -8.75 5.78 -11.38
N SER A 305 -9.89 6.44 -11.59
CA SER A 305 -10.93 6.54 -10.57
C SER A 305 -11.50 5.16 -10.18
N SER A 306 -11.62 4.25 -11.16
CA SER A 306 -11.98 2.84 -10.96
C SER A 306 -10.90 2.06 -10.21
N LEU A 307 -9.61 2.35 -10.47
CA LEU A 307 -8.51 1.70 -9.78
C LEU A 307 -8.44 2.11 -8.30
N VAL A 308 -8.62 3.41 -8.01
CA VAL A 308 -8.69 3.94 -6.63
C VAL A 308 -9.91 3.39 -5.88
N SER A 309 -11.08 3.27 -6.52
CA SER A 309 -12.27 2.71 -5.87
C SER A 309 -12.14 1.22 -5.52
N GLN A 310 -11.20 0.50 -6.14
CA GLN A 310 -10.83 -0.87 -5.81
C GLN A 310 -9.75 -0.97 -4.71
N GLY A 311 -9.35 0.15 -4.10
CA GLY A 311 -8.40 0.19 -2.98
C GLY A 311 -6.92 0.24 -3.39
N VAL A 312 -6.62 0.39 -4.69
CA VAL A 312 -5.25 0.61 -5.17
C VAL A 312 -4.90 2.08 -5.05
N HIS A 313 -3.78 2.39 -4.41
CA HIS A 313 -3.28 3.76 -4.29
C HIS A 313 -2.74 4.23 -5.64
N VAL A 314 -3.02 5.48 -6.04
CA VAL A 314 -2.52 6.01 -7.33
C VAL A 314 -1.74 7.31 -7.14
N THR A 315 -0.57 7.40 -7.79
CA THR A 315 0.25 8.61 -7.88
C THR A 315 0.45 8.98 -9.35
N VAL A 316 0.27 10.26 -9.68
CA VAL A 316 0.36 10.79 -11.05
C VAL A 316 1.26 12.02 -11.13
N ALA A 317 1.97 12.16 -12.24
CA ALA A 317 2.76 13.36 -12.52
C ALA A 317 1.84 14.57 -12.83
N ALA A 318 2.14 15.74 -12.26
CA ALA A 318 1.41 16.98 -12.58
C ALA A 318 1.62 17.46 -14.03
N GLY A 319 2.75 17.10 -14.64
CA GLY A 319 3.20 17.52 -15.97
C GLY A 319 4.25 18.64 -15.94
N ASN A 320 4.88 18.90 -17.08
CA ASN A 320 6.17 19.62 -17.18
C ASN A 320 6.10 20.89 -18.07
N ASP A 321 4.91 21.48 -18.24
CA ASP A 321 4.68 22.59 -19.18
C ASP A 321 4.51 23.96 -18.48
N ASN A 322 4.72 24.03 -17.17
CA ASN A 322 4.46 25.21 -16.33
C ASN A 322 3.03 25.78 -16.55
N GLN A 323 2.04 24.89 -16.57
CA GLN A 323 0.61 25.23 -16.72
C GLN A 323 -0.24 24.72 -15.55
N ASN A 324 -1.55 25.04 -15.58
CA ASN A 324 -2.49 24.47 -14.62
C ASN A 324 -2.69 22.96 -14.90
N ALA A 325 -2.34 22.12 -13.94
CA ALA A 325 -2.45 20.65 -14.01
C ALA A 325 -3.90 20.16 -14.22
N ALA A 326 -4.91 20.97 -13.91
CA ALA A 326 -6.31 20.66 -14.20
C ALA A 326 -6.59 20.50 -15.72
N ASN A 327 -5.71 21.01 -16.58
CA ASN A 327 -5.85 20.97 -18.04
C ASN A 327 -5.31 19.68 -18.69
N THR A 328 -4.73 18.75 -17.93
CA THR A 328 -4.09 17.53 -18.46
C THR A 328 -4.67 16.26 -17.84
N SER A 329 -4.51 15.12 -18.52
CA SER A 329 -4.69 13.79 -17.91
C SER A 329 -3.32 13.15 -17.69
N PRO A 330 -3.12 12.36 -16.62
CA PRO A 330 -4.09 12.07 -15.56
C PRO A 330 -4.09 13.08 -14.39
N ALA A 331 -3.32 14.16 -14.44
CA ALA A 331 -3.12 15.10 -13.33
C ALA A 331 -4.40 15.76 -12.75
N ARG A 332 -5.48 15.90 -13.53
CA ARG A 332 -6.76 16.43 -13.02
C ARG A 332 -7.61 15.45 -12.20
N VAL A 333 -7.22 14.18 -12.08
CA VAL A 333 -8.02 13.15 -11.43
C VAL A 333 -7.95 13.29 -9.90
N ALA A 334 -8.93 13.99 -9.33
CA ALA A 334 -8.93 14.41 -7.92
C ALA A 334 -8.91 13.28 -6.86
N VAL A 335 -9.02 12.01 -7.25
CA VAL A 335 -8.91 10.84 -6.35
C VAL A 335 -7.53 10.16 -6.42
N ALA A 336 -6.67 10.56 -7.35
CA ALA A 336 -5.26 10.20 -7.35
C ALA A 336 -4.46 11.24 -6.55
N ASN A 337 -3.19 10.95 -6.26
CA ASN A 337 -2.26 11.94 -5.71
C ASN A 337 -1.42 12.54 -6.85
N THR A 338 -1.68 13.80 -7.19
CA THR A 338 -1.00 14.54 -8.26
C THR A 338 0.23 15.27 -7.74
N ILE A 339 1.39 14.91 -8.27
CA ILE A 339 2.69 15.26 -7.68
C ILE A 339 3.42 16.33 -8.51
N GLY A 340 3.71 17.45 -7.86
CA GLY A 340 4.53 18.53 -8.42
C GLY A 340 6.03 18.31 -8.15
N ALA A 341 6.90 18.92 -8.96
CA ALA A 341 8.35 18.80 -8.82
C ALA A 341 8.97 19.98 -8.05
N SER A 342 9.83 19.66 -7.09
CA SER A 342 10.71 20.62 -6.40
C SER A 342 12.18 20.48 -6.81
N THR A 343 12.95 21.53 -6.54
CA THR A 343 14.41 21.58 -6.65
C THR A 343 15.08 21.31 -5.30
N ILE A 344 16.40 21.10 -5.31
CA ILE A 344 17.22 20.98 -4.09
C ILE A 344 17.17 22.25 -3.20
N SER A 345 16.86 23.41 -3.77
CA SER A 345 16.82 24.70 -3.08
C SER A 345 15.46 25.03 -2.47
N ASP A 346 14.61 24.04 -2.22
CA ASP A 346 13.21 24.18 -1.81
C ASP A 346 12.46 25.25 -2.64
N ALA A 347 12.57 25.14 -3.97
CA ALA A 347 11.76 25.88 -4.93
C ALA A 347 10.88 24.93 -5.75
N ARG A 348 9.75 25.39 -6.24
CA ARG A 348 9.04 24.72 -7.33
C ARG A 348 9.96 24.68 -8.56
N ALA A 349 10.16 23.50 -9.14
CA ALA A 349 10.89 23.38 -10.40
C ALA A 349 10.15 24.16 -11.50
N SER A 350 10.87 24.96 -12.29
CA SER A 350 10.27 25.94 -13.20
C SER A 350 9.34 25.34 -14.25
N PHE A 351 9.59 24.08 -14.64
CA PHE A 351 8.74 23.31 -15.56
C PHE A 351 7.49 22.72 -14.89
N SER A 352 7.45 22.55 -13.56
CA SER A 352 6.35 21.83 -12.89
C SER A 352 5.02 22.53 -13.12
N ASN A 353 4.02 21.78 -13.59
CA ASN A 353 2.63 22.23 -13.54
C ASN A 353 2.19 22.50 -12.09
N PHE A 354 1.13 23.30 -11.95
CA PHE A 354 0.66 23.88 -10.70
C PHE A 354 -0.87 23.93 -10.64
N GLY A 355 -1.45 24.54 -9.60
CA GLY A 355 -2.89 24.72 -9.42
C GLY A 355 -3.49 23.81 -8.36
N ALA A 356 -4.80 23.97 -8.13
CA ALA A 356 -5.52 23.38 -7.00
C ALA A 356 -5.64 21.84 -7.03
N VAL A 357 -5.32 21.20 -8.17
CA VAL A 357 -5.29 19.74 -8.30
C VAL A 357 -3.92 19.13 -7.94
N VAL A 358 -2.89 19.93 -7.63
CA VAL A 358 -1.61 19.41 -7.13
C VAL A 358 -1.73 19.17 -5.63
N ASP A 359 -1.54 17.92 -5.21
CA ASP A 359 -1.73 17.46 -3.84
C ASP A 359 -0.52 17.71 -2.94
N ILE A 360 0.67 17.46 -3.47
CA ILE A 360 1.95 17.59 -2.78
C ILE A 360 3.10 17.72 -3.80
N PHE A 361 4.20 18.31 -3.38
CA PHE A 361 5.44 18.37 -4.15
C PHE A 361 6.46 17.36 -3.63
N ALA A 362 7.35 16.90 -4.50
CA ALA A 362 8.48 16.05 -4.14
C ALA A 362 9.71 16.35 -5.03
N PRO A 363 10.92 15.92 -4.61
CA PRO A 363 12.15 16.08 -5.38
C PRO A 363 12.01 15.63 -6.84
N GLY A 364 12.13 16.57 -7.78
CA GLY A 364 11.85 16.30 -9.20
C GLY A 364 12.78 16.97 -10.21
N GLN A 365 13.66 17.89 -9.78
CA GLN A 365 14.74 18.40 -10.61
C GLN A 365 16.08 17.76 -10.22
N ASP A 366 16.87 17.33 -11.21
CA ASP A 366 18.21 16.77 -11.05
C ASP A 366 18.21 15.55 -10.10
N VAL A 367 17.35 14.58 -10.39
CA VAL A 367 17.17 13.34 -9.61
C VAL A 367 17.99 12.21 -10.22
N THR A 368 18.98 11.73 -9.48
CA THR A 368 19.80 10.57 -9.86
C THR A 368 19.14 9.27 -9.43
N SER A 369 18.97 8.33 -10.36
CA SER A 369 18.42 7.00 -10.09
C SER A 369 18.97 5.95 -11.05
N SER A 370 18.51 4.71 -10.89
CA SER A 370 18.85 3.55 -11.72
C SER A 370 18.48 3.76 -13.21
N TRP A 371 19.25 3.16 -14.12
CA TRP A 371 19.07 3.32 -15.56
C TRP A 371 19.36 2.02 -16.33
N ILE A 372 19.09 2.03 -17.63
CA ILE A 372 19.36 0.91 -18.55
C ILE A 372 20.80 0.93 -19.09
N GLY A 373 21.20 -0.16 -19.76
CA GLY A 373 22.50 -0.31 -20.40
C GLY A 373 23.53 -1.11 -19.61
N SER A 374 23.42 -1.16 -18.28
CA SER A 374 24.14 -2.11 -17.43
C SER A 374 23.38 -2.39 -16.14
N THR A 375 23.79 -3.41 -15.39
CA THR A 375 23.19 -3.75 -14.09
C THR A 375 23.47 -2.72 -12.99
N SER A 376 24.31 -1.72 -13.23
CA SER A 376 24.67 -0.65 -12.28
C SER A 376 24.58 0.75 -12.89
N ALA A 377 23.98 0.88 -14.08
CA ALA A 377 23.84 2.15 -14.78
C ALA A 377 22.95 3.11 -13.97
N THR A 378 23.27 4.39 -14.02
CA THR A 378 22.52 5.46 -13.35
C THR A 378 22.38 6.65 -14.26
N ASN A 379 21.32 7.42 -14.11
CA ASN A 379 21.09 8.65 -14.86
C ASN A 379 20.49 9.74 -13.97
N THR A 380 20.81 10.99 -14.26
CA THR A 380 20.26 12.18 -13.58
C THR A 380 19.34 12.91 -14.55
N ILE A 381 18.04 12.92 -14.26
CA ILE A 381 17.01 13.55 -15.09
C ILE A 381 16.03 14.35 -14.24
N SER A 382 15.22 15.18 -14.92
CA SER A 382 14.29 16.12 -14.31
C SER A 382 12.88 15.94 -14.86
N GLY A 383 11.88 16.01 -13.98
CA GLY A 383 10.46 15.97 -14.32
C GLY A 383 9.58 15.76 -13.10
N THR A 384 8.29 16.10 -13.22
CA THR A 384 7.24 15.62 -12.29
C THR A 384 7.17 14.08 -12.28
N SER A 385 7.59 13.44 -13.37
CA SER A 385 7.89 12.01 -13.47
C SER A 385 8.94 11.50 -12.49
N MET A 386 9.86 12.33 -12.00
CA MET A 386 10.86 11.97 -10.97
C MET A 386 10.35 12.29 -9.56
N ALA A 387 9.48 13.28 -9.42
CA ALA A 387 8.80 13.59 -8.15
C ALA A 387 7.75 12.51 -7.78
N THR A 388 6.98 12.03 -8.77
CA THR A 388 5.92 11.02 -8.58
C THR A 388 6.38 9.74 -7.87
N PRO A 389 7.47 9.07 -8.26
CA PRO A 389 7.94 7.85 -7.60
C PRO A 389 8.45 8.07 -6.17
N HIS A 390 8.96 9.25 -5.80
CA HIS A 390 9.26 9.54 -4.40
C HIS A 390 8.00 9.41 -3.53
N VAL A 391 6.85 9.89 -4.03
CA VAL A 391 5.58 9.79 -3.32
C VAL A 391 4.97 8.40 -3.41
N ALA A 392 5.12 7.68 -4.53
CA ALA A 392 4.73 6.27 -4.63
C ALA A 392 5.49 5.40 -3.59
N GLY A 393 6.80 5.62 -3.49
CA GLY A 393 7.64 4.99 -2.47
C GLY A 393 7.27 5.44 -1.05
N LEU A 394 6.92 6.71 -0.84
CA LEU A 394 6.46 7.18 0.47
C LEU A 394 5.11 6.56 0.88
N ILE A 395 4.18 6.34 -0.05
CA ILE A 395 2.94 5.60 0.20
C ILE A 395 3.26 4.14 0.59
N ALA A 396 4.17 3.47 -0.12
CA ALA A 396 4.62 2.12 0.25
C ALA A 396 5.31 2.08 1.62
N TYR A 397 6.14 3.08 1.91
CA TYR A 397 6.81 3.26 3.19
C TYR A 397 5.79 3.34 4.34
N LEU A 398 4.79 4.22 4.24
CA LEU A 398 3.75 4.38 5.25
C LEU A 398 2.93 3.09 5.42
N ILE A 399 2.59 2.39 4.33
CA ILE A 399 1.88 1.12 4.41
C ILE A 399 2.72 0.04 5.12
N GLY A 400 4.04 0.00 4.89
CA GLY A 400 4.94 -0.96 5.54
C GLY A 400 5.14 -0.68 7.04
N ARG A 401 5.17 0.59 7.44
CA ARG A 401 5.39 1.04 8.83
C ARG A 401 4.09 1.06 9.66
N ASP A 402 3.02 1.62 9.10
CA ASP A 402 1.79 1.97 9.81
C ASP A 402 0.59 1.07 9.43
N GLY A 403 0.77 0.18 8.45
CA GLY A 403 -0.26 -0.71 7.91
C GLY A 403 -1.05 -0.10 6.75
N ASN A 404 -1.70 -0.96 5.95
CA ASN A 404 -2.50 -0.49 4.81
C ASN A 404 -3.83 0.11 5.25
N SER A 405 -4.24 1.20 4.61
CA SER A 405 -5.52 1.87 4.81
C SER A 405 -6.13 2.28 3.45
N SER A 406 -7.33 2.85 3.44
CA SER A 406 -7.95 3.31 2.18
C SER A 406 -7.10 4.39 1.49
N PRO A 407 -7.17 4.52 0.15
CA PRO A 407 -6.41 5.56 -0.57
C PRO A 407 -6.68 6.99 -0.09
N ALA A 408 -7.92 7.30 0.30
CA ALA A 408 -8.27 8.59 0.89
C ALA A 408 -7.57 8.81 2.26
N SER A 409 -7.49 7.77 3.09
CA SER A 409 -6.83 7.83 4.40
C SER A 409 -5.32 8.02 4.25
N ILE A 410 -4.66 7.22 3.40
CA ILE A 410 -3.22 7.35 3.15
C ILE A 410 -2.88 8.69 2.47
N SER A 411 -3.71 9.19 1.54
CA SER A 411 -3.55 10.55 0.97
C SER A 411 -3.66 11.64 2.04
N SER A 412 -4.56 11.49 3.01
CA SER A 412 -4.69 12.42 4.14
C SER A 412 -3.45 12.38 5.05
N THR A 413 -2.95 11.19 5.40
CA THR A 413 -1.70 11.02 6.16
C THR A 413 -0.53 11.65 5.42
N LEU A 414 -0.33 11.33 4.14
CA LEU A 414 0.72 11.90 3.28
C LEU A 414 0.74 13.43 3.29
N LYS A 415 -0.44 14.06 3.18
CA LYS A 415 -0.58 15.53 3.22
C LYS A 415 -0.35 16.10 4.62
N GLY A 416 -0.79 15.41 5.68
CA GLY A 416 -0.59 15.80 7.07
C GLY A 416 0.88 15.72 7.52
N LEU A 417 1.67 14.83 6.93
CA LEU A 417 3.11 14.70 7.17
C LEU A 417 3.96 15.68 6.35
N GLY A 418 3.40 16.29 5.31
CA GLY A 418 4.12 17.19 4.41
C GLY A 418 4.60 18.47 5.09
N VAL A 419 5.82 18.91 4.79
CA VAL A 419 6.37 20.17 5.30
C VAL A 419 5.63 21.34 4.66
N SER A 420 4.80 22.01 5.44
CA SER A 420 3.98 23.14 4.99
C SER A 420 4.78 24.43 4.87
N GLY A 421 4.59 25.14 3.76
CA GLY A 421 5.25 26.42 3.50
C GLY A 421 6.73 26.31 3.10
N ALA A 422 7.26 25.11 2.89
CA ALA A 422 8.67 24.89 2.57
C ALA A 422 9.09 25.51 1.23
N LEU A 423 8.22 25.50 0.22
CA LEU A 423 8.61 25.81 -1.15
C LEU A 423 8.42 27.28 -1.51
N SER A 424 9.45 27.83 -2.15
CA SER A 424 9.40 29.09 -2.88
C SER A 424 8.87 28.91 -4.32
N GLY A 425 8.37 29.98 -4.94
CA GLY A 425 7.92 29.97 -6.34
C GLY A 425 6.60 29.24 -6.61
N ILE A 426 5.81 28.95 -5.56
CA ILE A 426 4.48 28.33 -5.65
C ILE A 426 3.43 29.38 -6.11
N PRO A 427 2.71 29.16 -7.23
CA PRO A 427 1.65 30.06 -7.67
C PRO A 427 0.42 30.01 -6.76
N SER A 428 -0.29 31.14 -6.63
CA SER A 428 -1.53 31.23 -5.85
C SER A 428 -2.55 30.17 -6.26
N GLY A 429 -3.26 29.60 -5.29
CA GLY A 429 -4.19 28.49 -5.50
C GLY A 429 -3.54 27.13 -5.73
N THR A 430 -2.22 27.00 -5.53
CA THR A 430 -1.49 25.73 -5.51
C THR A 430 -1.11 25.38 -4.07
N THR A 431 -1.09 24.10 -3.72
CA THR A 431 -0.59 23.64 -2.41
C THR A 431 0.88 24.06 -2.19
N ASN A 432 1.27 24.25 -0.93
CA ASN A 432 2.68 24.40 -0.54
C ASN A 432 3.00 23.35 0.53
N LEU A 433 2.95 22.09 0.13
CA LEU A 433 3.33 20.91 0.91
C LEU A 433 4.47 20.20 0.20
N LEU A 434 5.56 19.92 0.90
CA LEU A 434 6.68 19.10 0.42
C LEU A 434 6.67 17.75 1.14
N ALA A 435 6.79 16.65 0.41
CA ALA A 435 6.73 15.30 0.95
C ALA A 435 7.80 15.03 2.03
N ARG A 436 7.44 14.24 3.06
CA ARG A 436 8.30 13.85 4.19
C ARG A 436 7.96 12.43 4.66
N ASN A 437 8.94 11.66 5.13
CA ASN A 437 8.75 10.29 5.66
C ASN A 437 8.62 10.19 7.19
N ASP A 438 8.54 11.34 7.87
CA ASP A 438 8.24 11.44 9.31
C ASP A 438 9.27 10.72 10.21
N ILE A 439 10.54 11.04 9.98
CA ILE A 439 11.73 10.70 10.79
C ILE A 439 12.61 11.94 10.96
#